data_AF-A0A7X2D9I4-F1
#
_entry.id   AF-A0A7X2D9I4-F1
#
_cell.length_a   1.000
_cell.length_b   1.000
_cell.length_c   1.000
_cell.angle_alpha   90.00
_cell.angle_beta   90.00
_cell.angle_gamma   90.00
#
_symmetry.space_group_name_H-M   'P 1'
#
loop_
_entity.id
_entity.type
_entity.pdbx_description
1 polymer ?
#
loop_
_entity_poly.entity_id
_entity_poly.type
_entity_poly.pdbx_seq_one_letter_code
_entity_poly.pdbx_strand_id
1 'polypeptide(L)'
;MDIAKLIPIIIAFVSAVLLPFFLSKRKKEGHKKFEEFCRHLPGMGVRFTVLDKESEQAKLGKKISRAQKSEGVVALEQRNIDFIIVASVASQYGVNYYIEYLVKSTLNLREEPPKKTKMVIKKSSLFGGKVVDIVWKGDQYLAQKLNLDYELKHRLLQTDLNKFKGSILIIPER
;
A
#
# COMPACT_ATOMS: atom_id res chain seq x y z
N MET A 1 33.65 28.65 -25.48
CA MET A 1 33.05 27.31 -25.68
C MET A 1 31.55 27.47 -25.47
N ASP A 2 30.75 27.34 -26.52
CA ASP A 2 29.31 27.60 -26.44
C ASP A 2 28.63 26.64 -25.48
N ILE A 3 28.00 27.18 -24.44
CA ILE A 3 27.18 26.42 -23.48
C ILE A 3 26.11 25.60 -24.23
N ALA A 4 25.61 26.13 -25.35
CA ALA A 4 24.66 25.44 -26.24
C ALA A 4 25.17 24.10 -26.79
N LYS A 5 26.49 23.93 -26.99
CA LYS A 5 27.10 22.68 -27.45
C LYS A 5 27.34 21.67 -26.33
N LEU A 6 27.30 22.11 -25.06
CA LEU A 6 27.48 21.26 -23.88
C LEU A 6 26.15 20.67 -23.36
N ILE A 7 25.02 21.34 -23.62
CA ILE A 7 23.68 20.87 -23.20
C ILE A 7 23.38 19.42 -23.64
N PRO A 8 23.63 18.99 -24.89
CA PRO A 8 23.37 17.62 -25.32
C PRO A 8 24.23 16.59 -24.57
N ILE A 9 25.48 16.95 -24.28
CA ILE A 9 26.45 16.11 -23.58
C ILE A 9 26.02 15.93 -22.12
N ILE A 10 25.54 17.00 -21.47
CA ILE A 10 25.03 16.95 -20.10
C ILE A 10 23.76 16.08 -20.02
N ILE A 11 22.82 16.23 -20.95
CA ILE A 11 21.60 15.39 -21.00
C ILE A 11 21.96 13.92 -21.22
N ALA A 12 22.90 13.63 -22.14
CA ALA A 12 23.37 12.27 -22.39
C ALA A 12 23.99 11.65 -21.13
N PHE A 13 24.85 12.40 -20.42
CA PHE A 13 25.48 11.92 -19.19
C PHE A 13 24.48 11.69 -18.04
N VAL A 14 23.53 12.60 -17.85
CA VAL A 14 22.46 12.45 -16.84
C VAL A 14 21.61 11.22 -17.13
N SER A 15 21.26 11.00 -18.40
CA SER A 15 20.42 9.86 -18.81
C SER A 15 21.14 8.52 -18.71
N ALA A 16 22.44 8.46 -19.06
CA ALA A 16 23.21 7.22 -19.08
C ALA A 16 23.75 6.81 -17.71
N VAL A 17 24.03 7.75 -16.81
CA VAL A 17 24.73 7.46 -15.55
C VAL A 17 23.85 7.73 -14.33
N LEU A 18 23.33 8.95 -14.21
CA LEU A 18 22.60 9.36 -13.02
C LEU A 18 21.23 8.68 -12.94
N LEU A 19 20.49 8.63 -14.05
CA LEU A 19 19.16 8.01 -14.08
C LEU A 19 19.18 6.52 -13.66
N PRO A 20 20.00 5.63 -14.26
CA PRO A 20 20.07 4.25 -13.82
C PRO A 20 20.63 4.08 -12.40
N PHE A 21 21.55 4.95 -11.96
CA PHE A 21 22.08 4.93 -10.59
C PHE A 21 21.01 5.29 -9.55
N PHE A 22 20.23 6.36 -9.78
CA PHE A 22 19.11 6.73 -8.92
C PHE A 22 18.02 5.65 -8.92
N LEU A 23 17.71 5.05 -10.06
CA LEU A 23 16.76 3.92 -10.15
C LEU A 23 17.28 2.69 -9.39
N SER A 24 18.58 2.39 -9.47
CA SER A 24 19.21 1.27 -8.75
C SER A 24 19.19 1.47 -7.23
N LYS A 25 19.52 2.69 -6.75
CA LYS A 25 19.40 3.02 -5.31
C LYS A 25 17.97 2.86 -4.80
N ARG A 26 16.97 3.31 -5.57
CA ARG A 26 15.55 3.13 -5.23
C ARG A 26 15.16 1.66 -5.12
N LYS A 27 15.65 0.79 -6.02
CA LYS A 27 15.42 -0.67 -5.94
C LYS A 27 15.97 -1.26 -4.64
N LYS A 28 17.15 -0.80 -4.21
CA LYS A 28 17.76 -1.25 -2.94
C LYS A 28 16.96 -0.81 -1.71
N GLU A 29 16.42 0.40 -1.73
CA GLU A 29 15.63 0.93 -0.61
C GLU A 29 14.27 0.23 -0.46
N GLY A 30 13.58 -0.02 -1.58
CA GLY A 30 12.32 -0.78 -1.56
C GLY A 30 12.51 -2.22 -1.08
N HIS A 31 13.60 -2.87 -1.47
CA HIS A 31 13.91 -4.21 -0.98
C HIS A 31 14.16 -4.23 0.53
N LYS A 32 14.92 -3.27 1.07
CA LYS A 32 15.13 -3.14 2.52
C LYS A 32 13.83 -2.94 3.29
N LYS A 33 12.90 -2.14 2.76
CA LYS A 33 11.58 -1.92 3.38
C LYS A 33 10.72 -3.19 3.38
N PHE A 34 10.80 -3.99 2.32
CA PHE A 34 10.14 -5.29 2.28
C PHE A 34 10.74 -6.28 3.30
N GLU A 35 12.07 -6.35 3.40
CA GLU A 35 12.74 -7.19 4.40
C GLU A 35 12.42 -6.77 5.84
N GLU A 36 12.39 -5.47 6.11
CA GLU A 36 11.97 -4.90 7.40
C GLU A 36 10.54 -5.35 7.73
N PHE A 37 9.61 -5.24 6.77
CA PHE A 37 8.25 -5.73 6.94
C PHE A 37 8.18 -7.23 7.25
N CYS A 38 8.88 -8.07 6.49
CA CYS A 38 8.92 -9.52 6.70
C CYS A 38 9.47 -9.88 8.09
N ARG A 39 10.42 -9.11 8.62
CA ARG A 39 10.98 -9.33 9.98
C ARG A 39 9.95 -9.09 11.09
N HIS A 40 8.96 -8.23 10.86
CA HIS A 40 7.93 -7.93 11.85
C HIS A 40 6.78 -8.95 11.86
N LEU A 41 6.53 -9.66 10.75
CA LEU A 41 5.42 -10.61 10.64
C LEU A 41 5.45 -11.75 11.68
N PRO A 42 6.58 -12.43 11.95
CA PRO A 42 6.64 -13.47 12.98
C PRO A 42 6.38 -12.92 14.38
N GLY A 43 6.84 -11.70 14.68
CA GLY A 43 6.57 -11.02 15.95
C GLY A 43 5.09 -10.70 16.18
N MET A 44 4.28 -10.68 15.11
CA MET A 44 2.83 -10.55 15.16
C MET A 44 2.10 -11.91 15.15
N GLY A 45 2.83 -13.03 15.23
CA GLY A 45 2.25 -14.38 15.13
C GLY A 45 1.71 -14.70 13.74
N VAL A 46 2.25 -14.07 12.70
CA VAL A 46 1.84 -14.27 11.31
C VAL A 46 2.87 -15.18 10.62
N ARG A 47 2.41 -16.37 10.22
CA ARG A 47 3.16 -17.26 9.33
C ARG A 47 2.96 -16.82 7.88
N PHE A 48 4.04 -16.81 7.11
CA PHE A 48 4.01 -16.36 5.73
C PHE A 48 5.06 -17.07 4.88
N THR A 49 4.83 -17.09 3.58
CA THR A 49 5.80 -17.51 2.57
C THR A 49 6.08 -16.35 1.63
N VAL A 50 7.35 -16.08 1.33
CA VAL A 50 7.71 -15.03 0.37
C VAL A 50 7.52 -15.58 -1.03
N LEU A 51 6.80 -14.83 -1.88
CA LEU A 51 6.59 -15.19 -3.28
C LEU A 51 7.57 -14.46 -4.19
N ASP A 52 7.86 -15.07 -5.34
CA ASP A 52 8.61 -14.43 -6.41
C ASP A 52 7.85 -13.19 -6.94
N LYS A 53 8.61 -12.12 -7.23
CA LYS A 53 8.11 -10.86 -7.79
C LYS A 53 7.52 -11.03 -9.20
N GLU A 54 7.86 -12.11 -9.88
CA GLU A 54 7.31 -12.44 -11.21
C GLU A 54 6.07 -13.33 -11.17
N SER A 55 5.67 -13.80 -10.00
CA SER A 55 4.45 -14.59 -9.83
C SER A 55 3.21 -13.82 -10.31
N GLU A 56 2.21 -14.54 -10.84
CA GLU A 56 0.94 -13.94 -11.27
C GLU A 56 0.26 -13.14 -10.14
N GLN A 57 0.46 -13.58 -8.90
CA GLN A 57 0.00 -12.94 -7.68
C GLN A 57 0.66 -11.56 -7.47
N ALA A 58 1.96 -11.42 -7.80
CA ALA A 58 2.65 -10.14 -7.79
C ALA A 58 2.23 -9.20 -8.94
N LYS A 59 1.68 -9.76 -10.03
CA LYS A 59 1.10 -8.99 -11.14
C LYS A 59 -0.30 -8.46 -10.81
N LEU A 60 -1.07 -9.16 -9.97
CA LEU A 60 -2.41 -8.70 -9.51
C LEU A 60 -2.33 -7.37 -8.74
N GLY A 61 -1.34 -7.19 -7.87
CA GLY A 61 -1.12 -5.93 -7.13
C GLY A 61 -0.73 -4.72 -8.02
N LYS A 62 -0.28 -4.94 -9.26
CA LYS A 62 0.10 -3.83 -10.17
C LYS A 62 -1.09 -3.04 -10.72
N LYS A 63 -2.32 -3.54 -10.61
CA LYS A 63 -3.50 -2.92 -11.27
C LYS A 63 -4.00 -1.63 -10.60
N ILE A 64 -3.48 -1.23 -9.44
CA ILE A 64 -4.05 -0.12 -8.66
C ILE A 64 -3.58 1.27 -9.16
N SER A 65 -2.37 1.42 -9.70
CA SER A 65 -1.98 2.61 -10.48
C SER A 65 -0.69 2.41 -11.30
N ARG A 66 -0.54 3.12 -12.44
CA ARG A 66 0.68 3.06 -13.30
C ARG A 66 1.97 3.50 -12.59
N ALA A 67 1.86 4.29 -11.51
CA ALA A 67 3.00 4.81 -10.76
C ALA A 67 3.42 3.88 -9.59
N GLN A 68 2.67 2.81 -9.36
CA GLN A 68 2.87 1.91 -8.24
C GLN A 68 3.71 0.70 -8.65
N LYS A 69 4.70 0.38 -7.81
CA LYS A 69 5.63 -0.72 -8.01
C LYS A 69 5.56 -1.69 -6.84
N SER A 70 5.40 -2.98 -7.12
CA SER A 70 5.51 -4.03 -6.11
C SER A 70 6.97 -4.20 -5.69
N GLU A 71 7.25 -4.07 -4.39
CA GLU A 71 8.56 -4.29 -3.79
C GLU A 71 8.74 -5.74 -3.29
N GLY A 72 7.64 -6.40 -2.95
CA GLY A 72 7.59 -7.82 -2.59
C GLY A 72 6.18 -8.28 -2.21
N VAL A 73 5.98 -9.61 -2.23
CA VAL A 73 4.70 -10.24 -1.93
C VAL A 73 4.93 -11.38 -0.95
N VAL A 74 4.05 -11.47 0.05
CA VAL A 74 3.99 -12.61 0.95
C VAL A 74 2.61 -13.27 0.85
N ALA A 75 2.58 -14.59 0.77
CA ALA A 75 1.36 -15.35 0.96
C ALA A 75 1.21 -15.68 2.44
N LEU A 76 0.00 -15.56 2.97
CA LEU A 76 -0.29 -15.92 4.35
C LEU A 76 -0.87 -17.33 4.41
N GLU A 77 -0.37 -18.13 5.33
CA GLU A 77 -0.94 -19.44 5.59
C GLU A 77 -2.10 -19.31 6.59
N GLN A 78 -3.27 -19.87 6.25
CA GLN A 78 -4.39 -20.08 7.17
C GLN A 78 -5.02 -18.80 7.76
N ARG A 79 -5.09 -17.73 6.98
CA ARG A 79 -5.74 -16.45 7.37
C ARG A 79 -6.82 -16.07 6.36
N ASN A 80 -7.75 -15.20 6.74
CA ASN A 80 -8.75 -14.60 5.85
C ASN A 80 -8.16 -13.62 4.81
N ILE A 81 -6.84 -13.66 4.62
CA ILE A 81 -6.06 -12.82 3.72
C ILE A 81 -5.12 -13.77 2.99
N ASP A 82 -5.15 -13.75 1.66
CA ASP A 82 -4.32 -14.63 0.85
C ASP A 82 -2.91 -14.07 0.67
N PHE A 83 -2.81 -12.76 0.39
CA PHE A 83 -1.52 -12.12 0.13
C PHE A 83 -1.40 -10.76 0.80
N ILE A 84 -0.16 -10.39 1.16
CA ILE A 84 0.22 -9.03 1.49
C ILE A 84 1.28 -8.57 0.48
N ILE A 85 1.05 -7.40 -0.11
CA ILE A 85 1.92 -6.78 -1.09
C ILE A 85 2.49 -5.51 -0.48
N VAL A 86 3.81 -5.38 -0.45
CA VAL A 86 4.47 -4.11 -0.13
C VAL A 86 4.71 -3.37 -1.43
N ALA A 87 4.07 -2.22 -1.59
CA ALA A 87 4.15 -1.41 -2.79
C ALA A 87 4.83 -0.07 -2.53
N SER A 88 5.46 0.49 -3.54
CA SER A 88 6.04 1.83 -3.51
C SER A 88 5.43 2.71 -4.61
N VAL A 89 5.24 3.99 -4.31
CA VAL A 89 4.84 5.01 -5.27
C VAL A 89 5.88 6.13 -5.23
N ALA A 90 6.52 6.37 -6.37
CA ALA A 90 7.49 7.45 -6.51
C ALA A 90 6.76 8.77 -6.80
N SER A 91 7.21 9.83 -6.13
CA SER A 91 6.78 11.20 -6.37
C SER A 91 8.00 12.12 -6.49
N GLN A 92 7.78 13.38 -6.88
CA GLN A 92 8.83 14.42 -6.87
C GLN A 92 9.38 14.72 -5.47
N TYR A 93 8.65 14.34 -4.41
CA TYR A 93 9.03 14.56 -3.00
C TYR A 93 9.62 13.31 -2.33
N GLY A 94 9.81 12.21 -3.07
CA GLY A 94 10.36 10.96 -2.54
C GLY A 94 9.48 9.74 -2.84
N VAL A 95 9.83 8.61 -2.23
CA VAL A 95 9.15 7.33 -2.40
C VAL A 95 8.30 7.04 -1.16
N ASN A 96 7.00 6.84 -1.38
CA ASN A 96 6.07 6.43 -0.32
C ASN A 96 5.84 4.92 -0.42
N TYR A 97 5.77 4.24 0.72
CA TYR A 97 5.53 2.80 0.82
C TYR A 97 4.14 2.51 1.38
N TYR A 98 3.49 1.50 0.83
CA TYR A 98 2.13 1.07 1.16
C TYR A 98 2.10 -0.44 1.37
N ILE A 99 1.21 -0.88 2.26
CA ILE A 99 0.91 -2.30 2.48
C ILE A 99 -0.48 -2.55 1.95
N GLU A 100 -0.60 -3.49 1.03
CA GLU A 100 -1.86 -3.90 0.42
C GLU A 100 -2.19 -5.33 0.80
N TYR A 101 -3.43 -5.57 1.19
CA TYR A 101 -3.92 -6.90 1.56
C TYR A 101 -4.85 -7.37 0.45
N LEU A 102 -4.55 -8.53 -0.13
CA LEU A 102 -5.34 -9.15 -1.18
C LEU A 102 -6.06 -10.37 -0.60
N VAL A 103 -7.38 -10.37 -0.76
CA VAL A 103 -8.25 -11.51 -0.44
C VAL A 103 -8.88 -11.99 -1.74
N LYS A 104 -8.65 -13.24 -2.10
CA LYS A 104 -9.29 -13.89 -3.23
C LYS A 104 -10.72 -14.23 -2.85
N SER A 105 -11.68 -13.53 -3.43
CA SER A 105 -13.08 -13.89 -3.28
C SER A 105 -13.44 -15.00 -4.25
N THR A 106 -13.95 -16.13 -3.76
CA THR A 106 -14.52 -17.20 -4.60
C THR A 106 -16.01 -17.05 -4.83
N LEU A 107 -16.66 -16.06 -4.21
CA LEU A 107 -18.12 -15.91 -4.20
C LEU A 107 -18.53 -14.47 -4.52
N ASN A 108 -18.98 -14.26 -5.76
CA ASN A 108 -19.70 -13.04 -6.16
C ASN A 108 -21.20 -13.29 -6.02
N LEU A 109 -21.72 -13.13 -4.81
CA LEU A 109 -23.15 -13.31 -4.48
C LEU A 109 -23.98 -12.01 -4.58
N ARG A 110 -23.42 -10.93 -5.13
CA ARG A 110 -24.06 -9.60 -5.09
C ARG A 110 -24.43 -9.10 -6.49
N GLU A 111 -25.66 -8.59 -6.60
CA GLU A 111 -26.21 -8.01 -7.84
C GLU A 111 -25.58 -6.66 -8.21
N GLU A 112 -25.20 -5.84 -7.22
CA GLU A 112 -24.51 -4.58 -7.46
C GLU A 112 -22.99 -4.74 -7.50
N PRO A 113 -22.29 -4.07 -8.43
CA PRO A 113 -20.83 -4.12 -8.50
C PRO A 113 -20.24 -3.49 -7.24
N PRO A 114 -19.34 -4.20 -6.54
CA PRO A 114 -18.77 -3.71 -5.30
C PRO A 114 -17.97 -2.42 -5.56
N LYS A 115 -18.08 -1.47 -4.62
CA LYS A 115 -17.37 -0.18 -4.70
C LYS A 115 -16.19 -0.13 -3.73
N LYS A 116 -15.24 0.77 -4.01
CA LYS A 116 -14.12 1.05 -3.10
C LYS A 116 -14.63 1.56 -1.76
N THR A 117 -14.12 1.00 -0.67
CA THR A 117 -14.43 1.42 0.71
C THR A 117 -13.17 1.99 1.37
N LYS A 118 -13.30 3.13 2.05
CA LYS A 118 -12.20 3.85 2.69
C LYS A 118 -12.53 4.14 4.15
N MET A 119 -11.53 3.96 5.01
CA MET A 119 -11.59 4.42 6.39
C MET A 119 -11.36 5.94 6.46
N VAL A 120 -12.24 6.63 7.20
CA VAL A 120 -12.16 8.06 7.48
C VAL A 120 -12.04 8.25 8.99
N ILE A 121 -10.97 8.92 9.39
CA ILE A 121 -10.71 9.27 10.78
C ILE A 121 -11.44 10.57 11.10
N LYS A 122 -12.21 10.58 12.19
CA LYS A 122 -12.81 11.79 12.75
C LYS A 122 -12.00 12.24 13.95
N LYS A 123 -11.66 13.52 13.97
CA LYS A 123 -10.91 14.17 15.05
C LYS A 123 -11.84 15.06 15.85
N SER A 124 -11.52 15.23 17.13
CA SER A 124 -12.21 16.18 18.03
C SER A 124 -12.12 17.63 17.55
N SER A 125 -11.09 17.96 16.77
CA SER A 125 -10.89 19.28 16.18
C SER A 125 -10.26 19.16 14.80
N LEU A 126 -10.66 20.05 13.90
CA LEU A 126 -10.17 20.15 12.52
C LEU A 126 -8.67 20.47 12.44
N PHE A 127 -8.10 21.12 13.45
CA PHE A 127 -6.72 21.65 13.44
C PHE A 127 -5.71 20.85 14.26
N GLY A 128 -6.01 19.61 14.64
CA GLY A 128 -5.05 18.75 15.35
C GLY A 128 -5.57 18.05 16.60
N GLY A 129 -6.89 17.84 16.68
CA GLY A 129 -7.49 17.11 17.80
C GLY A 129 -7.16 15.61 17.79
N LYS A 130 -7.35 14.97 18.95
CA LYS A 130 -7.28 13.50 19.10
C LYS A 130 -8.30 12.82 18.19
N VAL A 131 -7.97 11.64 17.66
CA VAL A 131 -8.96 10.76 17.03
C VAL A 131 -10.06 10.45 18.04
N VAL A 132 -11.29 10.79 17.69
CA VAL A 132 -12.48 10.52 18.52
C VAL A 132 -13.33 9.41 17.95
N ASP A 133 -13.27 9.19 16.63
CA ASP A 133 -14.15 8.26 15.95
C ASP A 133 -13.54 7.83 14.60
N ILE A 134 -14.02 6.70 14.09
CA ILE A 134 -13.62 6.11 12.81
C ILE A 134 -14.88 5.72 12.06
N VAL A 135 -14.96 6.09 10.79
CA VAL A 135 -16.10 5.78 9.91
C VAL A 135 -15.60 5.26 8.57
N TRP A 136 -16.19 4.17 8.11
CA TRP A 136 -16.01 3.64 6.77
C TRP A 136 -17.02 4.27 5.80
N LYS A 137 -16.54 4.66 4.61
CA LYS A 137 -17.36 5.23 3.53
C LYS A 137 -17.06 4.52 2.21
N GLY A 138 -18.03 4.47 1.30
CA GLY A 138 -17.85 3.88 -0.03
C GLY A 138 -18.98 2.91 -0.37
N ASP A 139 -18.66 1.63 -0.50
CA ASP A 139 -19.67 0.59 -0.69
C ASP A 139 -20.64 0.55 0.49
N GLN A 140 -21.94 0.69 0.22
CA GLN A 140 -22.94 0.85 1.27
C GLN A 140 -23.00 -0.37 2.19
N TYR A 141 -23.04 -1.58 1.63
CA TYR A 141 -23.13 -2.82 2.39
C TYR A 141 -21.88 -3.04 3.25
N LEU A 142 -20.69 -2.97 2.64
CA LEU A 142 -19.43 -3.21 3.35
C LEU A 142 -19.15 -2.11 4.38
N ALA A 143 -19.37 -0.84 4.02
CA ALA A 143 -19.18 0.26 4.96
C ALA A 143 -20.15 0.16 6.14
N GLN A 144 -21.42 -0.19 5.92
CA GLN A 144 -22.38 -0.41 7.00
C GLN A 144 -21.92 -1.53 7.93
N LYS A 145 -21.53 -2.69 7.37
CA LYS A 145 -21.05 -3.83 8.15
C LYS A 145 -19.83 -3.47 9.01
N LEU A 146 -18.85 -2.77 8.43
CA LEU A 146 -17.64 -2.34 9.14
C LEU A 146 -17.91 -1.25 10.19
N ASN A 147 -18.90 -0.38 9.96
CA ASN A 147 -19.30 0.64 10.94
C ASN A 147 -20.09 0.07 12.12
N LEU A 148 -20.77 -1.07 11.92
CA LEU A 148 -21.48 -1.82 12.98
C LEU A 148 -20.56 -2.75 13.78
N ASP A 149 -19.33 -2.99 13.30
CA ASP A 149 -18.34 -3.77 14.03
C ASP A 149 -17.65 -2.91 15.10
N TYR A 150 -18.26 -2.89 16.29
CA TYR A 150 -17.76 -2.13 17.43
C TYR A 150 -16.43 -2.66 17.97
N GLU A 151 -16.15 -3.96 17.83
CA GLU A 151 -14.90 -4.55 18.29
C GLU A 151 -13.74 -4.08 17.40
N LEU A 152 -13.91 -4.15 16.07
CA LEU A 152 -12.96 -3.60 15.11
C LEU A 152 -12.71 -2.13 15.37
N LYS A 153 -13.79 -1.35 15.54
CA LYS A 153 -13.70 0.09 15.82
C LYS A 153 -12.90 0.36 17.10
N HIS A 154 -13.18 -0.38 18.18
CA HIS A 154 -12.48 -0.23 19.44
C HIS A 154 -10.99 -0.58 19.32
N ARG A 155 -10.64 -1.70 18.68
CA ARG A 155 -9.23 -2.09 18.44
C ARG A 155 -8.48 -1.03 17.61
N LEU A 156 -9.13 -0.48 16.59
CA LEU A 156 -8.55 0.59 15.78
C LEU A 156 -8.33 1.86 16.61
N LEU A 157 -9.30 2.27 17.44
CA LEU A 157 -9.15 3.45 18.31
C LEU A 157 -8.08 3.29 19.40
N GLN A 158 -7.85 2.08 19.90
CA GLN A 158 -6.77 1.79 20.84
C GLN A 158 -5.38 1.81 20.20
N THR A 159 -5.30 1.62 18.89
CA THR A 159 -4.05 1.76 18.15
C THR A 159 -3.72 3.25 18.05
N ASP A 160 -2.44 3.62 18.10
CA ASP A 160 -1.99 5.03 18.03
C ASP A 160 -2.18 5.60 16.61
N LEU A 161 -3.44 5.76 16.18
CA LEU A 161 -3.83 6.22 14.85
C LEU A 161 -3.40 7.66 14.57
N ASN A 162 -3.09 8.43 15.61
CA ASN A 162 -2.48 9.75 15.43
C ASN A 162 -1.08 9.64 14.80
N LYS A 163 -0.34 8.57 15.09
CA LYS A 163 0.94 8.25 14.44
C LYS A 163 0.76 7.60 13.08
N PHE A 164 -0.38 6.94 12.85
CA PHE A 164 -0.71 6.38 11.55
C PHE A 164 -1.09 7.48 10.55
N LYS A 165 -0.10 7.97 9.79
CA LYS A 165 -0.30 8.95 8.71
C LYS A 165 -0.91 8.34 7.43
N GLY A 166 -1.19 7.03 7.43
CA GLY A 166 -1.72 6.30 6.29
C GLY A 166 -3.23 6.36 6.16
N SER A 167 -3.76 5.68 5.15
CA SER A 167 -5.20 5.44 5.00
C SER A 167 -5.45 3.96 4.73
N ILE A 168 -6.51 3.40 5.33
CA ILE A 168 -6.94 2.03 5.03
C ILE A 168 -8.00 2.08 3.92
N LEU A 169 -7.77 1.28 2.88
CA LEU A 169 -8.60 1.19 1.69
C LEU A 169 -8.92 -0.28 1.42
N ILE A 170 -10.17 -0.57 1.10
CA ILE A 170 -10.64 -1.87 0.62
C ILE A 170 -11.11 -1.64 -0.81
N ILE A 171 -10.44 -2.30 -1.75
CA ILE A 171 -10.73 -2.19 -3.18
C ILE A 171 -11.20 -3.57 -3.63
N PRO A 172 -12.43 -3.70 -4.14
CA PRO A 172 -12.88 -4.98 -4.66
C PRO A 172 -12.17 -5.32 -5.97
N GLU A 173 -11.95 -6.61 -6.20
CA GLU A 173 -11.50 -7.13 -7.48
C GLU A 173 -12.61 -6.91 -8.53
N ARG A 174 -12.23 -6.45 -9.74
CA ARG A 174 -13.14 -6.27 -10.87
C ARG A 174 -13.04 -7.44 -11.82
#